data_AF-A0A672TWX9-F1
#
_entry.id   AF-A0A672TWX9-F1
#
_cell.length_a   1.000
_cell.length_b   1.000
_cell.length_c   1.000
_cell.angle_alpha   90.00
_cell.angle_beta   90.00
_cell.angle_gamma   90.00
#
_symmetry.space_group_name_H-M   'P 1'
#
loop_
_entity.id
_entity.type
_entity.pdbx_description
1 polymer ?
#
loop_
_entity_poly.entity_id
_entity_poly.type
_entity_poly.pdbx_seq_one_letter_code
_entity_poly.pdbx_strand_id
1 'polypeptide(L)'
;MWGLPHTFSCPTSLPHKYFGSLLLLFTAQITVAVIVYTQRVNVASKMAAHAQELIRGYPAQGPPREPHEGWDLVQQQLRCCGWAGPQDWSPPGAVACSCLAPNSTQRTPPEPPHGRCPLAAPQDLFPMGCAEGAQRWLGQNLVTVVGGSLGCGLVELLLLSVSMFLIRNLDPDEPPMAP
;
A
#
# COMPACT_ATOMS: atom_id res chain seq x y z
N MET A 1 54.79 -20.04 -8.09
CA MET A 1 54.07 -19.57 -6.90
C MET A 1 52.83 -18.83 -7.36
N TRP A 2 51.68 -19.50 -7.38
CA TRP A 2 50.35 -18.87 -7.43
C TRP A 2 49.41 -19.83 -6.71
N GLY A 3 49.32 -19.67 -5.39
CA GLY A 3 48.36 -20.38 -4.57
C GLY A 3 47.21 -19.44 -4.24
N LEU A 4 46.00 -19.80 -4.65
CA LEU A 4 44.77 -19.26 -4.10
C LEU A 4 43.86 -20.44 -3.77
N PRO A 5 43.50 -20.62 -2.49
CA PRO A 5 42.20 -21.14 -2.16
C PRO A 5 41.50 -20.07 -1.31
N HIS A 6 40.77 -19.16 -1.96
CA HIS A 6 39.65 -18.55 -1.28
C HIS A 6 38.53 -19.59 -1.28
N THR A 7 38.45 -20.34 -0.19
CA THR A 7 37.24 -21.04 0.18
C THR A 7 36.12 -20.01 0.24
N PHE A 8 35.16 -20.10 -0.68
CA PHE A 8 33.85 -19.50 -0.49
C PHE A 8 33.21 -20.23 0.70
N SER A 9 33.48 -19.74 1.91
CA SER A 9 32.74 -20.17 3.09
C SER A 9 31.31 -19.67 2.90
N CYS A 10 30.43 -20.54 2.41
CA CYS A 10 29.01 -20.27 2.37
C CYS A 10 28.53 -20.15 3.83
N PRO A 11 28.05 -18.99 4.30
CA PRO A 11 27.63 -18.85 5.69
C PRO A 11 26.41 -19.75 5.95
N THR A 12 26.59 -20.80 6.76
CA THR A 12 25.54 -21.74 7.21
C THR A 12 24.36 -21.06 7.92
N SER A 13 24.51 -19.77 8.30
CA SER A 13 23.44 -18.94 8.89
C SER A 13 22.47 -18.33 7.87
N LEU A 14 22.78 -18.33 6.57
CA LEU A 14 21.94 -17.73 5.54
C LEU A 14 20.55 -18.41 5.41
N PRO A 15 20.44 -19.75 5.29
CA PRO A 15 19.13 -20.40 5.11
C PRO A 15 18.21 -20.24 6.33
N HIS A 16 18.77 -20.19 7.53
CA HIS A 16 18.05 -19.91 8.77
C HIS A 16 17.45 -18.49 8.81
N LYS A 17 18.20 -17.49 8.32
CA LYS A 17 17.73 -16.10 8.22
C LYS A 17 16.58 -15.96 7.22
N TYR A 18 16.68 -16.61 6.06
CA TYR A 18 15.61 -16.60 5.06
C TYR A 18 14.35 -17.28 5.57
N PHE A 19 14.47 -18.44 6.22
CA PHE A 19 13.33 -19.12 6.85
C PHE A 19 12.66 -18.23 7.90
N GLY A 20 13.44 -17.61 8.78
CA GLY A 20 12.93 -16.68 9.79
C GLY A 20 12.20 -15.48 9.17
N SER A 21 12.77 -14.85 8.13
CA SER A 21 12.12 -13.73 7.45
C SER A 21 10.80 -14.12 6.77
N LEU A 22 10.76 -15.29 6.12
CA LEU A 22 9.54 -15.78 5.46
C LEU A 22 8.45 -16.10 6.49
N LEU A 23 8.82 -16.67 7.64
CA LEU A 23 7.88 -16.93 8.73
C LEU A 23 7.28 -15.64 9.30
N LEU A 24 8.11 -14.59 9.45
CA LEU A 24 7.65 -13.27 9.89
C LEU A 24 6.69 -12.63 8.89
N LEU A 25 6.95 -12.76 7.58
CA LEU A 25 6.05 -12.24 6.55
C LEU A 25 4.70 -12.99 6.57
N PHE A 26 4.73 -14.32 6.62
CA PHE A 26 3.52 -15.13 6.68
C PHE A 26 2.67 -14.82 7.92
N THR A 27 3.30 -14.75 9.09
CA THR A 27 2.60 -14.39 10.34
C THR A 27 2.06 -12.96 10.32
N ALA A 28 2.79 -12.01 9.72
CA ALA A 28 2.30 -10.65 9.53
C ALA A 28 1.07 -10.62 8.60
N GLN A 29 1.07 -11.38 7.50
CA GLN A 29 -0.07 -11.47 6.59
C GLN A 29 -1.33 -11.99 7.30
N ILE A 30 -1.22 -13.08 8.07
CA ILE A 30 -2.34 -13.62 8.86
C ILE A 30 -2.81 -12.61 9.91
N THR A 31 -1.89 -11.94 10.60
CA THR A 31 -2.20 -10.92 11.61
C THR A 31 -2.98 -9.76 11.00
N VAL A 32 -2.51 -9.23 9.86
CA VAL A 32 -3.20 -8.15 9.14
C VAL A 32 -4.58 -8.60 8.69
N ALA A 33 -4.73 -9.82 8.15
CA ALA A 33 -6.02 -10.34 7.72
C ALA A 33 -7.01 -10.43 8.89
N VAL A 34 -6.58 -10.95 10.04
CA VAL A 34 -7.40 -11.05 11.26
C VAL A 34 -7.77 -9.67 11.78
N ILE A 35 -6.84 -8.71 11.83
CA ILE A 35 -7.12 -7.34 12.29
C ILE A 35 -8.13 -6.67 11.36
N VAL A 36 -7.94 -6.72 10.04
CA VAL A 36 -8.85 -6.10 9.07
C VAL A 36 -10.24 -6.74 9.15
N TYR A 37 -10.32 -8.06 9.31
CA TYR A 37 -11.60 -8.76 9.45
C TYR A 37 -12.35 -8.41 10.75
N THR A 38 -11.65 -8.46 11.89
CA THR A 38 -12.26 -8.25 13.22
C THR A 38 -12.47 -6.79 13.55
N GLN A 39 -11.55 -5.90 13.17
CA GLN A 39 -11.55 -4.48 13.54
C GLN A 39 -11.95 -3.55 12.38
N ARG A 40 -12.68 -4.05 11.38
CA ARG A 40 -13.08 -3.28 10.18
C ARG A 40 -13.60 -1.87 10.45
N VAL A 41 -14.39 -1.67 11.52
CA VAL A 41 -14.96 -0.37 11.89
C VAL A 41 -13.87 0.59 12.40
N ASN A 42 -12.95 0.09 13.22
CA ASN A 42 -11.85 0.89 13.76
C ASN A 42 -10.82 1.22 12.68
N VAL A 43 -10.58 0.29 11.74
CA VAL A 43 -9.75 0.54 10.57
C VAL A 43 -10.37 1.64 9.71
N ALA A 44 -11.67 1.55 9.41
CA ALA A 44 -12.38 2.56 8.63
C ALA A 44 -12.37 3.95 9.31
N SER A 45 -12.56 4.01 10.64
CA SER A 45 -12.54 5.29 11.37
C SER A 45 -11.14 5.92 11.41
N LYS A 46 -10.08 5.12 11.59
CA LYS A 46 -8.70 5.62 11.54
C LYS A 46 -8.32 6.11 10.14
N MET A 47 -8.74 5.40 9.10
CA MET A 47 -8.57 5.86 7.71
C MET A 47 -9.31 7.18 7.47
N ALA A 48 -10.53 7.31 7.96
CA ALA A 48 -11.29 8.55 7.87
C ALA A 48 -10.57 9.73 8.55
N ALA A 49 -10.08 9.52 9.78
CA ALA A 49 -9.32 10.54 10.50
C ALA A 49 -8.03 10.94 9.76
N HIS A 50 -7.31 9.97 9.20
CA HIS A 50 -6.09 10.24 8.43
C HIS A 50 -6.38 10.98 7.13
N ALA A 51 -7.43 10.59 6.40
CA ALA A 51 -7.89 11.29 5.20
C ALA A 51 -8.29 12.74 5.51
N GLN A 52 -9.01 12.97 6.60
CA GLN A 52 -9.37 14.33 7.03
C GLN A 52 -8.14 15.18 7.36
N GLU A 53 -7.12 14.60 7.97
CA GLU A 53 -5.86 15.30 8.24
C GLU A 53 -5.15 15.69 6.94
N LEU A 54 -5.10 14.79 5.95
CA LEU A 54 -4.55 15.06 4.62
C LEU A 54 -5.32 16.19 3.90
N ILE A 55 -6.65 16.22 3.99
CA ILE A 55 -7.47 17.27 3.37
C ILE A 55 -7.23 18.63 4.06
N ARG A 56 -7.15 18.66 5.39
CA ARG A 56 -6.90 19.89 6.17
C ARG A 56 -5.51 20.46 5.92
N GLY A 57 -4.49 19.60 5.87
CA GLY A 57 -3.10 19.96 5.60
C GLY A 57 -2.80 20.26 4.13
N TYR A 58 -3.77 20.01 3.23
CA TYR A 58 -3.54 20.07 1.79
C TYR A 58 -3.09 21.47 1.33
N PRO A 59 -1.96 21.59 0.62
CA PRO A 59 -1.37 22.88 0.28
C PRO A 59 -2.28 23.71 -0.63
N ALA A 60 -2.42 24.99 -0.32
CA ALA A 60 -3.24 25.90 -1.12
C ALA A 60 -2.63 26.21 -2.49
N GLN A 61 -1.29 26.21 -2.61
CA GLN A 61 -0.55 26.53 -3.83
C GLN A 61 0.70 25.65 -3.93
N GLY A 62 1.10 25.33 -5.16
CA GLY A 62 2.29 24.53 -5.46
C GLY A 62 2.06 23.01 -5.42
N PRO A 63 3.05 22.23 -5.89
CA PRO A 63 2.94 20.77 -5.93
C PRO A 63 2.76 20.17 -4.53
N PRO A 64 1.81 19.24 -4.38
CA PRO A 64 1.68 18.48 -3.16
C PRO A 64 3.01 17.76 -2.90
N ARG A 65 3.65 18.07 -1.77
CA ARG A 65 4.74 17.23 -1.25
C ARG A 65 4.13 16.01 -0.57
N GLU A 66 4.93 14.95 -0.39
CA GLU A 66 4.55 13.87 0.53
C GLU A 66 4.05 14.49 1.85
N PRO A 67 2.86 14.11 2.34
CA PRO A 67 2.03 12.94 1.98
C PRO A 67 0.90 13.19 0.95
N HIS A 68 0.76 14.40 0.42
CA HIS A 68 -0.42 14.81 -0.37
C HIS A 68 -0.43 14.25 -1.81
N GLU A 69 0.73 13.87 -2.35
CA GLU A 69 0.85 13.21 -3.66
C GLU A 69 0.09 11.87 -3.69
N GLY A 70 0.19 11.09 -2.62
CA GLY A 70 -0.57 9.85 -2.48
C GLY A 70 -2.08 10.08 -2.41
N TRP A 71 -2.50 11.22 -1.84
CA TRP A 71 -3.92 11.58 -1.78
C TRP A 71 -4.50 11.90 -3.18
N ASP A 72 -3.75 12.60 -4.02
CA ASP A 72 -4.13 12.86 -5.42
C ASP A 72 -4.30 11.56 -6.22
N LEU A 73 -3.41 10.60 -6.01
CA LEU A 73 -3.51 9.28 -6.63
C LEU A 73 -4.79 8.56 -6.20
N VAL A 74 -5.14 8.60 -4.92
CA VAL A 74 -6.38 8.00 -4.41
C VAL A 74 -7.60 8.61 -5.10
N GLN A 75 -7.66 9.93 -5.22
CA GLN A 75 -8.79 10.63 -5.84
C GLN A 75 -8.94 10.29 -7.32
N GLN A 76 -7.83 10.25 -8.07
CA GLN A 76 -7.86 9.90 -9.48
C GLN A 76 -8.16 8.41 -9.73
N GLN A 77 -7.52 7.51 -8.97
CA GLN A 77 -7.66 6.07 -9.13
C GLN A 77 -9.08 5.60 -8.78
N LEU A 78 -9.66 6.15 -7.71
CA LEU A 78 -11.00 5.81 -7.28
C LEU A 78 -12.09 6.70 -7.91
N ARG A 79 -11.71 7.74 -8.68
CA ARG A 79 -12.62 8.74 -9.28
C ARG A 79 -13.55 9.40 -8.26
N CYS A 80 -12.98 9.80 -7.12
CA CYS A 80 -13.69 10.35 -5.98
C CYS A 80 -13.13 11.71 -5.58
N CYS A 81 -13.89 12.46 -4.78
CA CYS A 81 -13.42 13.73 -4.23
C CYS A 81 -13.74 13.85 -2.74
N GLY A 82 -12.74 14.23 -1.95
CA GLY A 82 -12.84 14.27 -0.48
C GLY A 82 -12.99 12.87 0.13
N TRP A 83 -13.24 12.78 1.43
CA TRP A 83 -13.43 11.48 2.10
C TRP A 83 -14.90 11.04 2.02
N ALA A 84 -15.81 11.84 2.57
CA ALA A 84 -17.26 11.68 2.45
C ALA A 84 -17.81 12.34 1.18
N GLY A 85 -17.12 13.36 0.67
CA GLY A 85 -17.46 14.03 -0.58
C GLY A 85 -16.74 15.37 -0.77
N PRO A 86 -17.03 16.10 -1.85
CA PRO A 86 -16.42 17.40 -2.15
C PRO A 86 -16.59 18.46 -1.05
N GLN A 87 -17.61 18.33 -0.21
CA GLN A 87 -17.90 19.21 0.92
C GLN A 87 -16.86 19.16 2.05
N ASP A 88 -15.99 18.14 2.08
CA ASP A 88 -14.94 18.02 3.11
C ASP A 88 -13.86 19.11 2.94
N TRP A 89 -13.81 19.75 1.77
CA TRP A 89 -12.85 20.80 1.46
C TRP A 89 -13.31 22.16 1.99
N SER A 90 -12.37 22.89 2.61
CA SER A 90 -12.60 24.26 3.10
C SER A 90 -11.49 25.21 2.62
N PRO A 91 -11.83 26.36 2.02
CA PRO A 91 -13.18 26.85 1.74
C PRO A 91 -13.88 26.06 0.62
N PRO A 92 -15.24 26.07 0.56
CA PRO A 92 -15.99 25.39 -0.49
C PRO A 92 -15.55 25.84 -1.89
N GLY A 93 -15.37 24.90 -2.81
CA GLY A 93 -14.94 25.17 -4.19
C GLY A 93 -13.42 25.31 -4.39
N ALA A 94 -12.62 25.34 -3.32
CA ALA A 94 -11.16 25.23 -3.38
C ALA A 94 -10.70 23.80 -3.04
N VAL A 95 -10.90 22.89 -4.00
CA VAL A 95 -10.61 21.45 -3.87
C VAL A 95 -9.24 21.10 -4.46
N ALA A 96 -8.70 19.93 -4.14
CA ALA A 96 -7.53 19.42 -4.89
C ALA A 96 -7.88 19.26 -6.37
N CYS A 97 -6.95 19.63 -7.24
CA CYS A 97 -7.18 19.50 -8.68
C CYS A 97 -7.38 18.05 -9.16
N SER A 98 -6.90 17.07 -8.38
CA SER A 98 -7.16 15.64 -8.59
C SER A 98 -8.65 15.27 -8.46
N CYS A 99 -9.50 16.12 -7.88
CA CYS A 99 -10.96 15.97 -7.83
C CYS A 99 -11.67 16.28 -9.16
N LEU A 100 -11.00 16.89 -10.14
CA LEU A 100 -11.61 17.29 -11.40
C LEU A 100 -11.96 16.06 -12.25
N ALA A 101 -13.21 16.00 -12.69
CA ALA A 101 -13.67 14.96 -13.60
C ALA A 101 -13.10 15.17 -15.01
N PRO A 102 -12.88 14.11 -15.80
CA PRO A 102 -12.26 14.21 -17.12
C PRO A 102 -13.09 15.01 -18.16
N ASN A 103 -14.38 15.25 -17.90
CA ASN A 103 -15.25 16.08 -18.75
C ASN A 103 -15.42 17.51 -18.20
N SER A 104 -14.51 17.96 -17.34
CA SER A 104 -14.57 19.28 -16.74
C SER A 104 -14.47 20.37 -17.81
N THR A 105 -15.36 21.35 -17.73
CA THR A 105 -15.33 22.54 -18.59
C THR A 105 -14.22 23.53 -18.19
N GLN A 106 -13.61 23.31 -17.03
CA GLN A 106 -12.52 24.11 -16.52
C GLN A 106 -11.24 23.77 -17.28
N ARG A 107 -10.79 24.69 -18.15
CA ARG A 107 -9.42 24.62 -18.68
C ARG A 107 -8.48 24.72 -17.49
N THR A 108 -7.87 23.61 -17.11
CA THR A 108 -6.68 23.64 -16.28
C THR A 108 -5.68 24.60 -16.93
N PRO A 109 -5.05 25.51 -16.16
CA PRO A 109 -3.91 26.28 -16.67
C PRO A 109 -2.89 25.34 -17.32
N PRO A 110 -2.08 25.80 -18.29
CA PRO A 110 -1.09 24.98 -19.00
C PRO A 110 0.04 24.41 -18.12
N GLU A 111 -0.03 24.55 -16.80
CA GLU A 111 0.91 24.05 -15.81
C GLU A 111 0.29 22.85 -15.08
N PRO A 112 1.06 21.78 -14.77
CA PRO A 112 0.50 20.57 -14.18
C PRO A 112 -0.32 20.91 -12.92
N PRO A 113 -1.52 20.33 -12.77
CA PRO A 113 -2.49 20.76 -11.79
C PRO A 113 -2.03 20.34 -10.39
N HIS A 114 -1.31 21.23 -9.75
CA HIS A 114 -0.57 20.97 -8.52
C HIS A 114 -1.11 21.90 -7.43
N GLY A 115 -1.65 21.30 -6.36
CA GLY A 115 -2.27 22.04 -5.26
C GLY A 115 -3.79 22.15 -5.40
N ARG A 116 -4.37 23.21 -4.82
CA ARG A 116 -5.82 23.44 -4.87
C ARG A 116 -6.21 24.19 -6.14
N CYS A 117 -7.24 23.68 -6.80
CA CYS A 117 -7.86 24.35 -7.94
C CYS A 117 -8.95 25.32 -7.44
N PRO A 118 -8.86 26.62 -7.80
CA PRO A 118 -9.86 27.59 -7.38
C PRO A 118 -11.16 27.48 -8.19
N LEU A 119 -12.29 27.68 -7.50
CA LEU A 119 -13.63 27.80 -8.10
C LEU A 119 -14.05 26.63 -9.00
N ALA A 120 -13.88 25.39 -8.54
CA ALA A 120 -14.46 24.26 -9.26
C ALA A 120 -15.98 24.24 -9.07
N ALA A 121 -16.74 24.23 -10.17
CA ALA A 121 -18.18 24.05 -10.12
C ALA A 121 -18.51 22.60 -9.68
N PRO A 122 -19.58 22.37 -8.90
CA PRO A 122 -19.93 21.03 -8.43
C PRO A 122 -20.11 19.99 -9.56
N GLN A 123 -20.51 20.44 -10.75
CA GLN A 123 -20.69 19.60 -11.95
C GLN A 123 -19.38 19.09 -12.58
N ASP A 124 -18.26 19.75 -12.29
CA ASP A 124 -16.94 19.44 -12.83
C ASP A 124 -16.12 18.54 -11.89
N LEU A 125 -16.71 18.14 -10.75
CA LEU A 125 -16.07 17.35 -9.70
C LEU A 125 -16.60 15.92 -9.66
N PHE A 126 -15.79 15.00 -9.13
CA PHE A 126 -16.30 13.69 -8.77
C PHE A 126 -17.36 13.80 -7.67
N PRO A 127 -18.61 13.33 -7.90
CA PRO A 127 -19.72 13.53 -6.97
C PRO A 127 -19.63 12.61 -5.74
N MET A 128 -18.88 11.51 -5.84
CA MET A 128 -18.75 10.51 -4.78
C MET A 128 -17.53 10.78 -3.89
N GLY A 129 -17.67 10.50 -2.60
CA GLY A 129 -16.56 10.50 -1.64
C GLY A 129 -15.64 9.28 -1.79
N CYS A 130 -14.37 9.42 -1.39
CA CYS A 130 -13.40 8.33 -1.50
C CYS A 130 -13.68 7.16 -0.57
N ALA A 131 -14.42 7.34 0.53
CA ALA A 131 -14.88 6.23 1.36
C ALA A 131 -15.80 5.28 0.55
N GLU A 132 -16.77 5.86 -0.16
CA GLU A 132 -17.69 5.09 -1.02
C GLU A 132 -16.97 4.55 -2.26
N GLY A 133 -16.10 5.36 -2.87
CA GLY A 133 -15.26 4.94 -3.99
C GLY A 133 -14.39 3.73 -3.64
N ALA A 134 -13.75 3.72 -2.47
CA ALA A 134 -12.94 2.61 -1.99
C ALA A 134 -13.79 1.35 -1.75
N GLN A 135 -14.97 1.47 -1.16
CA GLN A 135 -15.89 0.34 -0.97
C GLN A 135 -16.34 -0.25 -2.30
N ARG A 136 -16.69 0.60 -3.28
CA ARG A 136 -17.09 0.18 -4.62
C ARG A 136 -15.95 -0.51 -5.36
N TRP A 137 -14.74 0.09 -5.33
CA TRP A 137 -13.55 -0.49 -5.94
C TRP A 137 -13.22 -1.84 -5.33
N LEU A 138 -13.27 -1.95 -4.00
CA LEU A 138 -13.00 -3.21 -3.31
C LEU A 138 -14.05 -4.26 -3.67
N GLY A 139 -15.33 -3.91 -3.75
CA GLY A 139 -16.38 -4.83 -4.15
C GLY A 139 -16.20 -5.36 -5.59
N GLN A 140 -15.79 -4.50 -6.51
CA GLN A 140 -15.55 -4.87 -7.92
C GLN A 140 -14.26 -5.68 -8.12
N ASN A 141 -13.24 -5.45 -7.29
CA ASN A 141 -11.92 -6.08 -7.42
C ASN A 141 -11.63 -7.09 -6.29
N LEU A 142 -12.65 -7.48 -5.52
CA LEU A 142 -12.51 -8.30 -4.31
C LEU A 142 -11.79 -9.61 -4.62
N VAL A 143 -12.18 -10.26 -5.71
CA VAL A 143 -11.60 -11.53 -6.15
C VAL A 143 -10.10 -11.38 -6.42
N THR A 144 -9.68 -10.29 -7.07
CA THR A 144 -8.27 -10.02 -7.37
C THR A 144 -7.47 -9.76 -6.09
N VAL A 145 -8.01 -8.96 -5.16
CA VAL A 145 -7.33 -8.62 -3.90
C VAL A 145 -7.18 -9.86 -3.00
N VAL A 146 -8.28 -10.59 -2.80
CA VAL A 146 -8.28 -11.81 -1.98
C VAL A 146 -7.45 -12.91 -2.65
N GLY A 147 -7.59 -13.10 -3.96
CA GLY A 147 -6.81 -14.06 -4.73
C GLY A 147 -5.31 -13.77 -4.71
N GLY A 148 -4.91 -12.50 -4.85
CA GLY A 148 -3.51 -12.07 -4.76
C GLY A 148 -2.91 -12.38 -3.39
N SER A 149 -3.61 -12.02 -2.31
CA SER A 149 -3.12 -12.34 -0.95
C SER A 149 -3.03 -13.85 -0.69
N LEU A 150 -4.04 -14.63 -1.07
CA LEU A 150 -3.97 -16.09 -0.95
C LEU A 150 -2.80 -16.67 -1.79
N GLY A 151 -2.59 -16.16 -3.00
CA GLY A 151 -1.47 -16.53 -3.86
C GLY A 151 -0.11 -16.24 -3.22
N CYS A 152 0.08 -15.05 -2.66
CA CYS A 152 1.28 -14.70 -1.90
C CYS A 152 1.52 -15.69 -0.75
N GLY A 153 0.47 -15.98 0.03
CA GLY A 153 0.57 -16.93 1.15
C GLY A 153 0.95 -18.35 0.70
N LEU A 154 0.42 -18.83 -0.43
CA LEU A 154 0.79 -20.13 -0.99
C LEU A 154 2.26 -20.16 -1.44
N VAL A 155 2.73 -19.08 -2.09
CA VAL A 155 4.14 -18.96 -2.51
C VAL A 155 5.06 -18.94 -1.30
N GLU A 156 4.73 -18.19 -0.23
CA GLU A 156 5.50 -18.17 1.00
C GLU A 156 5.56 -19.55 1.67
N LEU A 157 4.46 -20.29 1.71
CA LEU A 157 4.43 -21.66 2.24
C LEU A 157 5.33 -22.61 1.44
N LEU A 158 5.35 -22.49 0.11
CA LEU A 158 6.26 -23.25 -0.74
C LEU A 158 7.72 -22.88 -0.46
N LEU A 159 8.04 -21.58 -0.36
CA LEU A 159 9.39 -21.11 -0.05
C LEU A 159 9.85 -21.56 1.35
N LEU A 160 8.95 -21.58 2.34
CA LEU A 160 9.22 -22.11 3.67
C LEU A 160 9.53 -23.61 3.61
N SER A 161 8.79 -24.38 2.80
CA SER A 161 9.04 -25.81 2.63
C SER A 161 10.42 -26.07 2.01
N VAL A 162 10.76 -25.37 0.91
CA VAL A 162 12.07 -25.47 0.25
C VAL A 162 13.19 -25.04 1.19
N SER A 163 12.99 -23.95 1.95
CA SER A 163 13.97 -23.49 2.94
C SER A 163 14.24 -24.56 4.01
N MET A 164 13.19 -25.26 4.48
CA MET A 164 13.34 -26.34 5.45
C MET A 164 14.11 -27.53 4.89
N PHE A 165 13.83 -27.94 3.64
CA PHE A 165 14.62 -28.96 2.95
C PHE A 165 16.07 -28.51 2.79
N LEU A 166 16.30 -27.26 2.42
CA LEU A 166 17.65 -26.71 2.23
C LEU A 166 18.43 -26.71 3.54
N ILE A 167 17.85 -26.25 4.65
CA ILE A 167 18.46 -26.30 5.99
C ILE A 167 18.85 -27.74 6.32
N ARG A 168 17.93 -28.70 6.17
CA ARG A 168 18.20 -30.12 6.47
C ARG A 168 19.30 -30.75 5.63
N ASN A 169 19.47 -30.32 4.37
CA ASN A 169 20.48 -30.88 3.48
C ASN A 169 21.85 -30.16 3.58
N LEU A 170 21.89 -28.94 4.12
CA LEU A 170 23.11 -28.12 4.28
C LEU A 170 23.62 -28.04 5.72
N ASP A 171 22.95 -28.65 6.68
CA ASP A 171 23.44 -28.89 8.03
C ASP A 171 24.08 -30.31 8.04
N PRO A 172 25.32 -30.49 7.57
CA PRO A 172 26.02 -31.75 7.75
C PRO A 172 26.27 -31.91 9.25
N ASP A 173 25.90 -33.07 9.82
CA ASP A 173 26.24 -33.49 11.18
C ASP A 173 27.62 -32.94 11.60
N GLU A 174 27.68 -32.05 12.60
CA GLU A 174 28.92 -31.89 13.36
C GLU A 174 29.21 -33.26 13.97
N PRO A 175 30.29 -33.97 13.58
CA PRO A 175 30.58 -35.24 14.20
C PRO A 175 30.83 -34.97 15.70
N PRO A 176 30.29 -35.81 16.60
CA PRO A 176 30.60 -35.66 18.02
C PRO A 176 32.13 -35.66 18.16
N MET A 177 32.67 -34.61 18.80
CA MET A 177 34.03 -34.64 19.33
C MET A 177 34.12 -35.84 20.27
N ALA A 178 34.59 -36.96 19.73
CA ALA A 178 35.06 -38.09 20.51
C ALA A 178 36.31 -37.63 21.30
N PRO A 179 36.48 -38.14 22.53
CA PRO A 179 37.12 -37.44 23.65
C PRO A 179 38.60 -37.10 23.46
#